data_AF-A0A7C3ZTU4-F1
#
_entry.id   AF-A0A7C3ZTU4-F1
#
_cell.length_a   1.000
_cell.length_b   1.000
_cell.length_c   1.000
_cell.angle_alpha   90.00
_cell.angle_beta   90.00
_cell.angle_gamma   90.00
#
_symmetry.space_group_name_H-M   'P 1'
#
loop_
_entity.id
_entity.type
_entity.pdbx_description
1 polymer ?
#
loop_
_entity_poly.entity_id
_entity_poly.type
_entity_poly.pdbx_seq_one_letter_code
_entity_poly.pdbx_strand_id
1 'polypeptide(L)'
;GWGTEADAAEGIVWAFQHGARVINLSIGTYDDVQALEDAVNAAWEAGCIICAASGNDGYDDRYSPHYPSYYPATISVGATNDYDERCTEADWFEGGSNYGDSLDVMAPGYFILGCVPTWYPTLFFDYYDFMNGTSASAPHVSGLASLIWSIHPDWSNQQVRDQIERTCDDITEDTGTTPGWDRYTGWGRINAYRALSEAYDSYTNISQLFDLEIGSLVSLPAKVVTAGTNDFGDRFYIEEPDRSAGIMVYWGSEVRTPTSIGDLVEVSGMLYTAPPSDHPDGELAIINPRVTVTGTTNPIRPLGMANVNIGGRLNGFRGVTNGIGLTNTGLLVKTWGKVTGVGWDYFYIDDGSALDDGSGLDGLKIYVGKKPSVKRYDLVAVTGISAIQVTPTGERIRVVRPRQSSDIMVLK
;
A
#
# COMPACT_ATOMS: atom_id res chain seq x y z
N GLY A 1 -0.94 16.29 -31.82
CA GLY A 1 -0.19 17.55 -31.99
C GLY A 1 1.26 17.29 -31.66
N TRP A 2 2.12 18.31 -31.71
CA TRP A 2 3.51 18.22 -31.28
C TRP A 2 3.81 19.41 -30.36
N GLY A 3 4.66 19.20 -29.36
CA GLY A 3 5.10 20.20 -28.39
C GLY A 3 6.34 19.68 -27.67
N THR A 4 6.94 20.55 -26.85
CA THR A 4 8.09 20.24 -26.00
C THR A 4 7.67 19.99 -24.56
N GLU A 5 8.56 19.42 -23.76
CA GLU A 5 8.37 19.26 -22.32
C GLU A 5 8.22 20.61 -21.61
N ALA A 6 8.87 21.66 -22.15
CA ALA A 6 8.69 23.03 -21.68
C ALA A 6 7.27 23.56 -21.96
N ASP A 7 6.72 23.30 -23.15
CA ASP A 7 5.33 23.67 -23.48
C ASP A 7 4.34 22.95 -22.55
N ALA A 8 4.60 21.67 -22.24
CA ALA A 8 3.79 20.90 -21.30
C ALA A 8 3.87 21.46 -19.88
N ALA A 9 5.07 21.77 -19.38
CA ALA A 9 5.27 22.38 -18.07
C ALA A 9 4.56 23.74 -17.95
N GLU A 10 4.71 24.61 -18.95
CA GLU A 10 4.02 25.90 -19.00
C GLU A 10 2.49 25.74 -19.03
N GLY A 11 1.98 24.76 -19.79
CA GLY A 11 0.56 24.43 -19.85
C GLY A 11 -0.01 23.96 -18.50
N ILE A 12 0.73 23.12 -17.77
CA ILE A 12 0.36 22.67 -16.43
C ILE A 12 0.30 23.86 -15.47
N VAL A 13 1.35 24.70 -15.46
CA VAL A 13 1.41 25.88 -14.61
C VAL A 13 0.26 26.84 -14.89
N TRP A 14 0.00 27.11 -16.17
CA TRP A 14 -1.12 27.94 -16.58
C TRP A 14 -2.45 27.36 -16.10
N ALA A 15 -2.67 26.06 -16.28
CA ALA A 15 -3.95 25.42 -15.93
C ALA A 15 -4.29 25.58 -14.44
N PHE A 16 -3.39 25.23 -13.52
CA PHE A 16 -3.69 25.32 -12.09
C PHE A 16 -3.79 26.78 -11.61
N GLN A 17 -2.99 27.69 -12.17
CA GLN A 17 -3.09 29.13 -11.86
C GLN A 17 -4.41 29.76 -12.32
N HIS A 18 -5.09 29.14 -13.29
CA HIS A 18 -6.39 29.57 -13.80
C HIS A 18 -7.56 28.74 -13.26
N GLY A 19 -7.34 28.00 -12.16
CA GLY A 19 -8.40 27.35 -11.39
C GLY A 19 -8.78 25.95 -11.87
N ALA A 20 -7.98 25.32 -12.73
CA ALA A 20 -8.14 23.89 -12.97
C ALA A 20 -7.88 23.12 -11.66
N ARG A 21 -8.76 22.16 -11.34
CA ARG A 21 -8.57 21.23 -10.21
C ARG A 21 -8.12 19.84 -10.67
N VAL A 22 -8.41 19.49 -11.93
CA VAL A 22 -8.04 18.23 -12.55
C VAL A 22 -7.37 18.54 -13.88
N ILE A 23 -6.18 17.98 -14.10
CA ILE A 23 -5.36 18.18 -15.29
C ILE A 23 -5.14 16.81 -15.95
N ASN A 24 -5.57 16.66 -17.20
CA ASN A 24 -5.38 15.45 -17.99
C ASN A 24 -4.15 15.60 -18.89
N LEU A 25 -3.17 14.71 -18.75
CA LEU A 25 -1.95 14.66 -19.54
C LEU A 25 -1.91 13.36 -20.37
N SER A 26 -2.61 13.37 -21.50
CA SER A 26 -2.54 12.32 -22.53
C SER A 26 -1.34 12.55 -23.47
N ILE A 27 -0.16 12.77 -22.88
CA ILE A 27 1.12 13.09 -23.52
C ILE A 27 2.23 12.43 -22.71
N GLY A 28 3.41 12.26 -23.31
CA GLY A 28 4.59 11.88 -22.53
C GLY A 28 5.87 11.74 -23.32
N THR A 29 6.93 11.37 -22.60
CA THR A 29 8.31 11.25 -23.06
C THR A 29 9.01 10.16 -22.23
N TYR A 30 10.16 9.68 -22.71
CA TYR A 30 11.06 8.78 -21.97
C TYR A 30 12.25 9.51 -21.35
N ASP A 31 12.36 10.82 -21.60
CA ASP A 31 13.39 11.67 -21.01
C ASP A 31 12.87 12.26 -19.69
N ASP A 32 13.66 12.11 -18.61
CA ASP A 32 13.36 12.76 -17.34
C ASP A 32 13.73 14.25 -17.40
N VAL A 33 12.72 15.11 -17.26
CA VAL A 33 12.87 16.57 -17.39
C VAL A 33 12.43 17.26 -16.11
N GLN A 34 13.38 17.80 -15.35
CA GLN A 34 13.14 18.48 -14.08
C GLN A 34 12.05 19.56 -14.16
N ALA A 35 12.02 20.35 -15.24
CA ALA A 35 11.02 21.41 -15.39
C ALA A 35 9.58 20.87 -15.48
N LEU A 36 9.41 19.67 -16.06
CA LEU A 36 8.10 19.01 -16.13
C LEU A 36 7.72 18.44 -14.75
N GLU A 37 8.67 17.81 -14.06
CA GLU A 37 8.47 17.32 -12.68
C GLU A 37 8.08 18.47 -11.73
N ASP A 38 8.82 19.59 -11.77
CA ASP A 38 8.57 20.77 -10.95
C ASP A 38 7.16 21.34 -11.21
N ALA A 39 6.71 21.36 -12.47
CA ALA A 39 5.37 21.81 -12.82
C ALA A 39 4.27 20.87 -12.30
N VAL A 40 4.48 19.55 -12.40
CA VAL A 40 3.57 18.54 -11.84
C VAL A 40 3.48 18.65 -10.32
N ASN A 41 4.63 18.75 -9.65
CA ASN A 41 4.70 18.91 -8.19
C ASN A 41 4.04 20.21 -7.75
N ALA A 42 4.29 21.33 -8.45
CA ALA A 42 3.64 22.61 -8.14
C ALA A 42 2.11 22.54 -8.32
N ALA A 43 1.61 21.84 -9.34
CA ALA A 43 0.18 21.63 -9.53
C ALA A 43 -0.42 20.77 -8.40
N TRP A 44 0.27 19.70 -8.00
CA TRP A 44 -0.14 18.84 -6.90
C TRP A 44 -0.16 19.59 -5.56
N GLU A 45 0.88 20.37 -5.26
CA GLU A 45 0.96 21.22 -4.06
C GLU A 45 -0.12 22.32 -4.05
N ALA A 46 -0.50 22.83 -5.23
CA ALA A 46 -1.62 23.74 -5.40
C ALA A 46 -3.00 23.04 -5.23
N GLY A 47 -3.01 21.73 -4.95
CA GLY A 47 -4.21 20.95 -4.73
C GLY A 47 -4.87 20.45 -6.02
N CYS A 48 -4.14 20.29 -7.12
CA CYS A 48 -4.66 19.66 -8.33
C CYS A 48 -4.50 18.13 -8.28
N ILE A 49 -5.35 17.46 -9.05
CA ILE A 49 -5.17 16.06 -9.46
C ILE A 49 -4.62 16.06 -10.88
N ILE A 50 -3.56 15.28 -11.10
CA ILE A 50 -2.92 15.15 -12.41
C ILE A 50 -3.09 13.70 -12.87
N CYS A 51 -3.86 13.46 -13.93
CA CYS A 51 -4.03 12.13 -14.51
C CYS A 51 -3.16 12.03 -15.76
N ALA A 52 -2.19 11.12 -15.77
CA ALA A 52 -1.22 10.96 -16.84
C ALA A 52 -1.35 9.57 -17.50
N ALA A 53 -1.33 9.54 -18.82
CA ALA A 53 -1.31 8.27 -19.58
C ALA A 53 0.01 7.53 -19.36
N SER A 54 -0.01 6.22 -19.09
CA SER A 54 1.22 5.46 -18.76
C SER A 54 2.16 5.23 -19.95
N GLY A 55 1.69 5.44 -21.18
CA GLY A 55 2.43 5.20 -22.44
C GLY A 55 1.90 3.99 -23.21
N ASN A 56 2.32 3.84 -24.47
CA ASN A 56 1.70 2.90 -25.41
C ASN A 56 2.66 1.87 -26.02
N ASP A 57 3.83 1.67 -25.41
CA ASP A 57 4.91 0.85 -25.97
C ASP A 57 4.94 -0.58 -25.39
N GLY A 58 4.11 -0.85 -24.38
CA GLY A 58 4.09 -2.11 -23.63
C GLY A 58 5.34 -2.28 -22.76
N TYR A 59 5.96 -1.18 -22.34
CA TYR A 59 7.20 -1.19 -21.57
C TYR A 59 6.97 -1.31 -20.06
N ASP A 60 7.95 -1.95 -19.43
CA ASP A 60 8.11 -2.04 -17.98
C ASP A 60 8.88 -0.81 -17.50
N ASP A 61 8.23 0.03 -16.69
CA ASP A 61 8.77 1.30 -16.21
C ASP A 61 10.04 1.18 -15.34
N ARG A 62 10.35 -0.02 -14.84
CA ARG A 62 11.61 -0.31 -14.12
C ARG A 62 12.83 -0.21 -15.04
N TYR A 63 12.63 -0.34 -16.34
CA TYR A 63 13.68 -0.26 -17.36
C TYR A 63 13.49 0.95 -18.29
N SER A 64 12.25 1.36 -18.52
CA SER A 64 11.89 2.46 -19.42
C SER A 64 10.81 3.35 -18.80
N PRO A 65 11.15 4.21 -17.83
CA PRO A 65 10.18 5.08 -17.17
C PRO A 65 9.59 6.09 -18.15
N HIS A 66 8.27 6.25 -18.13
CA HIS A 66 7.53 7.17 -18.99
C HIS A 66 7.04 8.37 -18.18
N TYR A 67 7.38 9.59 -18.62
CA TYR A 67 7.05 10.84 -17.94
C TYR A 67 5.95 11.59 -18.68
N PRO A 68 4.99 12.23 -17.98
CA PRO A 68 4.99 12.49 -16.54
C PRO A 68 4.38 11.37 -15.68
N SER A 69 3.88 10.27 -16.26
CA SER A 69 3.19 9.20 -15.51
C SER A 69 4.04 8.50 -14.45
N TYR A 70 5.37 8.55 -14.58
CA TYR A 70 6.28 8.00 -13.58
C TYR A 70 6.44 8.91 -12.35
N TYR A 71 6.05 10.19 -12.44
CA TYR A 71 6.17 11.11 -11.30
C TYR A 71 5.16 10.76 -10.19
N PRO A 72 5.59 10.65 -8.91
CA PRO A 72 4.72 10.25 -7.80
C PRO A 72 3.47 11.14 -7.61
N ALA A 73 3.56 12.41 -7.99
CA ALA A 73 2.47 13.38 -7.89
C ALA A 73 1.40 13.25 -9.02
N THR A 74 1.55 12.28 -9.93
CA THR A 74 0.53 11.92 -10.92
C THR A 74 -0.26 10.68 -10.50
N ILE A 75 -1.45 10.53 -11.07
CA ILE A 75 -2.15 9.26 -11.17
C ILE A 75 -1.77 8.67 -12.54
N SER A 76 -0.95 7.63 -12.55
CA SER A 76 -0.54 6.90 -13.75
C SER A 76 -1.66 5.97 -14.21
N VAL A 77 -2.14 6.18 -15.44
CA VAL A 77 -3.33 5.51 -15.98
C VAL A 77 -2.96 4.57 -17.12
N GLY A 78 -3.13 3.27 -16.88
CA GLY A 78 -3.03 2.22 -17.90
C GLY A 78 -4.36 1.94 -18.60
N ALA A 79 -4.30 1.11 -19.63
CA ALA A 79 -5.44 0.81 -20.50
C ALA A 79 -5.92 -0.63 -20.40
N THR A 80 -7.23 -0.83 -20.26
CA THR A 80 -7.87 -2.15 -20.40
C THR A 80 -8.58 -2.31 -21.75
N ASN A 81 -8.69 -3.56 -22.19
CA ASN A 81 -9.61 -3.97 -23.25
C ASN A 81 -11.04 -4.22 -22.70
N ASP A 82 -11.93 -4.73 -23.56
CA ASP A 82 -13.33 -5.02 -23.26
C ASP A 82 -13.55 -6.26 -22.36
N TYR A 83 -12.47 -6.98 -22.04
CA TYR A 83 -12.46 -8.12 -21.11
C TYR A 83 -11.86 -7.77 -19.75
N ASP A 84 -11.59 -6.49 -19.48
CA ASP A 84 -10.85 -6.02 -18.30
C ASP A 84 -9.41 -6.55 -18.20
N GLU A 85 -8.80 -6.93 -19.32
CA GLU A 85 -7.39 -7.30 -19.40
C GLU A 85 -6.55 -6.08 -19.81
N ARG A 86 -5.28 -5.98 -19.40
CA ARG A 86 -4.43 -4.88 -19.84
C ARG A 86 -4.24 -4.98 -21.35
N CYS A 87 -4.35 -3.85 -22.04
CA CYS A 87 -4.09 -3.82 -23.48
C CYS A 87 -2.64 -4.19 -23.79
N THR A 88 -2.46 -5.08 -24.76
CA THR A 88 -1.17 -5.53 -25.28
C THR A 88 -1.12 -5.38 -26.80
N GLU A 89 -0.07 -5.92 -27.43
CA GLU A 89 0.08 -5.96 -28.88
C GLU A 89 -1.10 -6.70 -29.56
N ALA A 90 -1.75 -7.62 -28.84
CA ALA A 90 -2.94 -8.33 -29.34
C ALA A 90 -4.13 -7.39 -29.58
N ASP A 91 -4.23 -6.30 -28.82
CA ASP A 91 -5.30 -5.32 -28.94
C ASP A 91 -4.91 -4.22 -29.94
N TRP A 92 -3.68 -3.70 -29.86
CA TRP A 92 -3.29 -2.50 -30.62
C TRP A 92 -2.48 -2.79 -31.89
N PHE A 93 -2.22 -4.05 -32.21
CA PHE A 93 -1.36 -4.56 -33.30
C PHE A 93 0.13 -4.21 -33.18
N GLU A 94 0.47 -3.11 -32.50
CA GLU A 94 1.81 -2.68 -32.16
C GLU A 94 1.78 -1.95 -30.81
N GLY A 95 2.74 -2.24 -29.93
CA GLY A 95 2.82 -1.64 -28.60
C GLY A 95 1.85 -2.27 -27.60
N GLY A 96 1.48 -1.51 -26.57
CA GLY A 96 0.61 -1.96 -25.48
C GLY A 96 0.59 -0.97 -24.32
N SER A 97 -0.29 -1.15 -23.34
CA SER A 97 -0.27 -0.32 -22.15
C SER A 97 1.04 -0.56 -21.39
N ASN A 98 1.81 0.50 -21.18
CA ASN A 98 2.96 0.45 -20.27
C ASN A 98 2.48 0.06 -18.86
N TYR A 99 3.38 -0.60 -18.12
CA TYR A 99 3.13 -1.19 -16.82
C TYR A 99 4.37 -1.08 -15.94
N GLY A 100 4.23 -1.39 -14.65
CA GLY A 100 5.34 -1.42 -13.71
C GLY A 100 5.01 -0.79 -12.37
N ASP A 101 6.03 -0.30 -11.69
CA ASP A 101 5.98 0.09 -10.28
C ASP A 101 5.33 1.47 -10.06
N SER A 102 5.20 2.29 -11.10
CA SER A 102 4.55 3.61 -11.05
C SER A 102 3.07 3.58 -11.44
N LEU A 103 2.57 2.46 -11.97
CA LEU A 103 1.19 2.34 -12.44
C LEU A 103 0.19 2.43 -11.26
N ASP A 104 -0.78 3.34 -11.32
CA ASP A 104 -1.75 3.52 -10.24
C ASP A 104 -3.07 2.81 -10.53
N VAL A 105 -3.68 3.05 -11.69
CA VAL A 105 -5.02 2.52 -12.00
C VAL A 105 -5.16 2.19 -13.48
N MET A 106 -6.18 1.41 -13.80
CA MET A 106 -6.57 1.08 -15.16
C MET A 106 -7.90 1.74 -15.52
N ALA A 107 -8.06 2.10 -16.79
CA ALA A 107 -9.34 2.50 -17.35
C ALA A 107 -9.47 2.02 -18.80
N PRO A 108 -10.71 1.92 -19.34
CA PRO A 108 -10.92 1.49 -20.73
C PRO A 108 -10.11 2.31 -21.73
N GLY A 109 -9.33 1.62 -22.56
CA GLY A 109 -8.43 2.26 -23.55
C GLY A 109 -8.39 1.57 -24.92
N TYR A 110 -9.27 0.60 -25.15
CA TYR A 110 -9.43 -0.10 -26.42
C TYR A 110 -10.80 0.18 -27.04
N PHE A 111 -10.82 0.57 -28.32
CA PHE A 111 -12.03 0.93 -29.08
C PHE A 111 -12.92 1.96 -28.35
N ILE A 112 -12.30 3.03 -27.84
CA ILE A 112 -13.03 4.10 -27.16
C ILE A 112 -13.58 5.09 -28.19
N LEU A 113 -14.91 5.24 -28.25
CA LEU A 113 -15.53 6.23 -29.11
C LEU A 113 -15.40 7.63 -28.50
N GLY A 114 -14.75 8.55 -29.22
CA GLY A 114 -14.52 9.93 -28.78
C GLY A 114 -14.95 10.95 -29.83
N CYS A 115 -15.14 12.20 -29.39
CA CYS A 115 -15.36 13.31 -30.31
C CYS A 115 -14.08 13.63 -31.08
N VAL A 116 -14.21 13.95 -32.36
CA VAL A 116 -13.10 14.45 -33.19
C VAL A 116 -13.41 15.85 -33.73
N PRO A 117 -12.38 16.65 -34.07
CA PRO A 117 -12.59 17.96 -34.68
C PRO A 117 -13.42 17.86 -35.97
N THR A 118 -14.18 18.91 -36.29
CA THR A 118 -15.07 18.92 -37.48
C THR A 118 -14.35 18.79 -38.82
N TRP A 119 -13.03 18.98 -38.84
CA TRP A 119 -12.17 18.79 -40.02
C TRP A 119 -11.59 17.38 -40.12
N TYR A 120 -11.71 16.56 -39.07
CA TYR A 120 -11.16 15.22 -39.04
C TYR A 120 -12.03 14.28 -39.89
N PRO A 121 -11.43 13.48 -40.78
CA PRO A 121 -12.19 12.57 -41.64
C PRO A 121 -12.72 11.39 -40.80
N THR A 122 -14.04 11.26 -40.69
CA THR A 122 -14.67 10.15 -39.99
C THR A 122 -15.14 9.08 -40.97
N LEU A 123 -15.00 7.81 -40.57
CA LEU A 123 -15.37 6.66 -41.41
C LEU A 123 -16.81 6.19 -41.17
N PHE A 124 -17.26 6.19 -39.92
CA PHE A 124 -18.50 5.51 -39.52
C PHE A 124 -19.50 6.41 -38.75
N PHE A 125 -19.03 7.48 -38.10
CA PHE A 125 -19.85 8.37 -37.28
C PHE A 125 -19.48 9.82 -37.53
N ASP A 126 -20.46 10.68 -37.81
CA ASP A 126 -20.20 12.12 -37.97
C ASP A 126 -19.66 12.71 -36.65
N TYR A 127 -18.47 13.31 -36.69
CA TYR A 127 -17.80 13.96 -35.55
C TYR A 127 -17.32 13.01 -34.42
N TYR A 128 -17.32 11.70 -34.65
CA TYR A 128 -16.76 10.72 -33.72
C TYR A 128 -15.85 9.72 -34.43
N ASP A 129 -14.85 9.22 -33.71
CA ASP A 129 -14.02 8.11 -34.15
C ASP A 129 -13.56 7.26 -32.95
N PHE A 130 -13.07 6.06 -33.24
CA PHE A 130 -12.50 5.18 -32.22
C PHE A 130 -11.03 5.49 -31.98
N MET A 131 -10.64 5.47 -30.70
CA MET A 131 -9.26 5.67 -30.25
C MET A 131 -8.80 4.47 -29.43
N ASN A 132 -7.53 4.12 -29.61
CA ASN A 132 -6.80 3.16 -28.81
C ASN A 132 -5.65 3.87 -28.10
N GLY A 133 -5.34 3.45 -26.87
CA GLY A 133 -4.18 3.92 -26.11
C GLY A 133 -4.54 4.38 -24.71
N THR A 134 -3.52 4.46 -23.85
CA THR A 134 -3.62 5.02 -22.49
C THR A 134 -4.05 6.48 -22.50
N SER A 135 -3.81 7.20 -23.61
CA SER A 135 -4.37 8.53 -23.87
C SER A 135 -5.90 8.59 -23.85
N ALA A 136 -6.59 7.49 -24.21
CA ALA A 136 -8.04 7.36 -24.11
C ALA A 136 -8.50 6.93 -22.71
N SER A 137 -7.64 6.25 -21.94
CA SER A 137 -7.90 5.85 -20.54
C SER A 137 -7.81 7.02 -19.56
N ALA A 138 -6.75 7.84 -19.63
CA ALA A 138 -6.52 8.99 -18.74
C ALA A 138 -7.73 9.95 -18.57
N PRO A 139 -8.49 10.31 -19.63
CA PRO A 139 -9.65 11.18 -19.47
C PRO A 139 -10.82 10.52 -18.72
N HIS A 140 -10.95 9.18 -18.71
CA HIS A 140 -11.94 8.51 -17.87
C HIS A 140 -11.64 8.72 -16.38
N VAL A 141 -10.37 8.60 -15.98
CA VAL A 141 -9.92 8.84 -14.60
C VAL A 141 -10.07 10.32 -14.24
N SER A 142 -9.74 11.24 -15.16
CA SER A 142 -9.95 12.68 -14.97
C SER A 142 -11.43 13.03 -14.76
N GLY A 143 -12.32 12.39 -15.52
CA GLY A 143 -13.76 12.50 -15.37
C GLY A 143 -14.23 12.00 -14.01
N LEU A 144 -13.74 10.83 -13.57
CA LEU A 144 -14.06 10.28 -12.27
C LEU A 144 -13.59 11.18 -11.12
N ALA A 145 -12.36 11.68 -11.17
CA ALA A 145 -11.84 12.65 -10.20
C ALA A 145 -12.75 13.88 -10.09
N SER A 146 -13.21 14.40 -11.24
CA SER A 146 -14.13 15.54 -11.29
C SER A 146 -15.50 15.20 -10.68
N LEU A 147 -16.04 14.00 -10.91
CA LEU A 147 -17.30 13.54 -10.33
C LEU A 147 -17.21 13.43 -8.81
N ILE A 148 -16.17 12.77 -8.28
CA ILE A 148 -15.94 12.66 -6.84
C ILE A 148 -15.89 14.05 -6.22
N TRP A 149 -15.13 14.97 -6.84
CA TRP A 149 -14.97 16.31 -6.28
C TRP A 149 -16.24 17.17 -6.36
N SER A 150 -17.13 16.88 -7.31
CA SER A 150 -18.43 17.55 -7.38
C SER A 150 -19.35 17.20 -6.22
N ILE A 151 -19.19 16.00 -5.65
CA ILE A 151 -19.93 15.51 -4.47
C ILE A 151 -19.22 15.91 -3.18
N HIS A 152 -17.89 15.89 -3.18
CA HIS A 152 -17.05 16.16 -2.02
C HIS A 152 -16.14 17.38 -2.23
N PRO A 153 -16.69 18.60 -2.39
CA PRO A 153 -15.92 19.80 -2.78
C PRO A 153 -14.82 20.20 -1.79
N ASP A 154 -14.95 19.76 -0.53
CA ASP A 154 -14.06 19.99 0.61
C ASP A 154 -12.91 18.99 0.72
N TRP A 155 -12.92 17.90 -0.05
CA TRP A 155 -11.82 16.93 -0.06
C TRP A 155 -10.56 17.53 -0.69
N SER A 156 -9.40 17.07 -0.20
CA SER A 156 -8.10 17.33 -0.81
C SER A 156 -7.91 16.48 -2.08
N ASN A 157 -6.93 16.85 -2.92
CA ASN A 157 -6.52 16.04 -4.05
C ASN A 157 -6.07 14.63 -3.61
N GLN A 158 -5.39 14.49 -2.47
CA GLN A 158 -5.03 13.19 -1.91
C GLN A 158 -6.26 12.34 -1.58
N GLN A 159 -7.28 12.90 -0.92
CA GLN A 159 -8.50 12.16 -0.58
C GLN A 159 -9.26 11.70 -1.84
N VAL A 160 -9.28 12.51 -2.90
CA VAL A 160 -9.88 12.10 -4.17
C VAL A 160 -9.06 11.01 -4.86
N ARG A 161 -7.72 11.13 -4.89
CA ARG A 161 -6.84 10.06 -5.42
C ARG A 161 -7.06 8.75 -4.67
N ASP A 162 -7.01 8.81 -3.34
CA ASP A 162 -7.27 7.67 -2.48
C ASP A 162 -8.64 7.05 -2.79
N GLN A 163 -9.69 7.87 -2.96
CA GLN A 163 -11.03 7.40 -3.31
C GLN A 163 -11.05 6.63 -4.63
N ILE A 164 -10.37 7.13 -5.67
CA ILE A 164 -10.33 6.48 -6.98
C ILE A 164 -9.71 5.09 -6.83
N GLU A 165 -8.52 5.03 -6.25
CA GLU A 165 -7.71 3.82 -6.22
C GLU A 165 -8.29 2.76 -5.30
N ARG A 166 -8.81 3.16 -4.14
CA ARG A 166 -9.41 2.22 -3.18
C ARG A 166 -10.70 1.59 -3.69
N THR A 167 -11.41 2.28 -4.58
CA THR A 167 -12.69 1.81 -5.13
C THR A 167 -12.56 1.16 -6.50
N CYS A 168 -11.34 0.95 -7.00
CA CYS A 168 -11.10 0.14 -8.19
C CYS A 168 -11.66 -1.29 -8.02
N ASP A 169 -12.08 -1.86 -9.14
CA ASP A 169 -12.29 -3.30 -9.25
C ASP A 169 -10.92 -3.94 -9.50
N ASP A 170 -10.53 -4.82 -8.58
CA ASP A 170 -9.28 -5.57 -8.64
C ASP A 170 -9.31 -6.58 -9.80
N ILE A 171 -8.62 -6.27 -10.89
CA ILE A 171 -8.61 -7.01 -12.15
C ILE A 171 -7.21 -7.59 -12.38
N THR A 172 -6.86 -8.63 -11.62
CA THR A 172 -5.50 -9.20 -11.66
C THR A 172 -5.24 -9.96 -12.97
N GLU A 173 -4.12 -9.70 -13.65
CA GLU A 173 -3.66 -10.55 -14.78
C GLU A 173 -3.08 -11.90 -14.29
N ASP A 174 -2.68 -11.98 -13.02
CA ASP A 174 -2.09 -13.16 -12.41
C ASP A 174 -3.06 -13.82 -11.43
N THR A 175 -3.64 -14.95 -11.84
CA THR A 175 -4.58 -15.80 -11.10
C THR A 175 -4.06 -16.38 -9.76
N GLY A 176 -2.90 -15.93 -9.27
CA GLY A 176 -2.32 -16.31 -7.97
C GLY A 176 -1.93 -15.14 -7.05
N THR A 177 -2.27 -13.89 -7.41
CA THR A 177 -1.88 -12.72 -6.61
C THR A 177 -2.79 -12.47 -5.41
N THR A 178 -2.23 -11.75 -4.45
CA THR A 178 -2.96 -11.22 -3.30
C THR A 178 -3.84 -10.08 -3.79
N PRO A 179 -5.12 -9.99 -3.35
CA PRO A 179 -5.99 -8.89 -3.77
C PRO A 179 -5.36 -7.51 -3.62
N GLY A 180 -5.58 -6.65 -4.62
CA GLY A 180 -5.23 -5.24 -4.71
C GLY A 180 -4.02 -4.94 -5.59
N TRP A 181 -3.13 -4.03 -5.18
CA TRP A 181 -2.14 -3.45 -6.11
C TRP A 181 -1.19 -4.49 -6.70
N ASP A 182 -1.13 -4.54 -8.04
CA ASP A 182 -0.13 -5.29 -8.79
C ASP A 182 0.51 -4.41 -9.88
N ARG A 183 1.66 -4.82 -10.38
CA ARG A 183 2.45 -4.02 -11.33
C ARG A 183 1.91 -4.00 -12.76
N TYR A 184 1.00 -4.90 -13.11
CA TYR A 184 0.38 -5.00 -14.41
C TYR A 184 -0.92 -4.19 -14.47
N THR A 185 -1.69 -4.15 -13.38
CA THR A 185 -2.99 -3.47 -13.36
C THR A 185 -3.12 -2.37 -12.32
N GLY A 186 -2.03 -2.02 -11.63
CA GLY A 186 -2.06 -1.06 -10.54
C GLY A 186 -3.05 -1.53 -9.48
N TRP A 187 -3.88 -0.61 -9.00
CA TRP A 187 -5.01 -0.89 -8.10
C TRP A 187 -6.22 -1.56 -8.78
N GLY A 188 -6.13 -1.83 -10.07
CA GLY A 188 -7.20 -2.35 -10.90
C GLY A 188 -7.95 -1.27 -11.67
N ARG A 189 -9.11 -1.63 -12.21
CA ARG A 189 -9.92 -0.77 -13.07
C ARG A 189 -10.76 0.19 -12.23
N ILE A 190 -10.75 1.47 -12.58
CA ILE A 190 -11.61 2.46 -11.93
C ILE A 190 -13.09 2.03 -11.95
N ASN A 191 -13.79 2.23 -10.84
CA ASN A 191 -15.22 1.97 -10.74
C ASN A 191 -15.95 3.23 -10.24
N ALA A 192 -16.61 3.93 -11.17
CA ALA A 192 -17.31 5.17 -10.85
C ALA A 192 -18.48 4.96 -9.85
N TYR A 193 -19.15 3.81 -9.89
CA TYR A 193 -20.25 3.53 -8.95
C TYR A 193 -19.72 3.38 -7.53
N ARG A 194 -18.70 2.56 -7.33
CA ARG A 194 -18.07 2.36 -6.01
C ARG A 194 -17.45 3.66 -5.50
N ALA A 195 -16.71 4.37 -6.34
CA ALA A 195 -16.10 5.66 -6.02
C ALA A 195 -17.10 6.74 -5.54
N LEU A 196 -18.35 6.70 -6.01
CA LEU A 196 -19.38 7.69 -5.64
C LEU A 196 -20.35 7.18 -4.55
N SER A 197 -20.34 5.90 -4.22
CA SER A 197 -21.27 5.28 -3.27
C SER A 197 -20.62 4.78 -1.98
N GLU A 198 -19.32 4.45 -1.99
CA GLU A 198 -18.59 3.98 -0.82
C GLU A 198 -18.05 5.14 0.02
N ALA A 199 -18.30 5.09 1.33
CA ALA A 199 -17.89 6.13 2.27
C ALA A 199 -16.36 6.18 2.42
N TYR A 200 -15.78 7.39 2.45
CA TYR A 200 -14.39 7.61 2.81
C TYR A 200 -14.25 7.53 4.33
N ASP A 201 -14.04 6.31 4.82
CA ASP A 201 -13.86 6.05 6.24
C ASP A 201 -12.40 6.31 6.64
N SER A 202 -12.20 7.45 7.32
CA SER A 202 -10.98 7.70 8.06
C SER A 202 -11.15 7.22 9.50
N TYR A 203 -10.20 6.41 9.95
CA TYR A 203 -10.18 5.84 11.29
C TYR A 203 -9.11 6.56 12.09
N THR A 204 -9.49 7.06 13.26
CA THR A 204 -8.54 7.77 14.13
C THR A 204 -7.65 6.81 14.91
N ASN A 205 -8.09 5.58 15.18
CA ASN A 205 -7.37 4.63 16.01
C ASN A 205 -7.28 3.25 15.34
N ILE A 206 -6.11 2.61 15.39
CA ILE A 206 -5.83 1.25 14.91
C ILE A 206 -6.79 0.24 15.54
N SER A 207 -7.19 0.43 16.80
CA SER A 207 -8.13 -0.46 17.49
C SER A 207 -9.49 -0.55 16.81
N GLN A 208 -9.91 0.47 16.06
CA GLN A 208 -11.17 0.46 15.32
C GLN A 208 -11.13 -0.53 14.16
N LEU A 209 -9.93 -0.80 13.62
CA LEU A 209 -9.79 -1.59 12.41
C LEU A 209 -10.18 -3.05 12.59
N PHE A 210 -9.96 -3.63 13.76
CA PHE A 210 -10.23 -5.05 13.92
C PHE A 210 -11.69 -5.41 14.25
N ASP A 211 -12.58 -4.41 14.31
CA ASP A 211 -14.02 -4.64 14.28
C ASP A 211 -14.57 -4.57 12.82
N LEU A 212 -13.71 -4.28 11.84
CA LEU A 212 -14.07 -4.20 10.43
C LEU A 212 -13.97 -5.55 9.73
N GLU A 213 -14.72 -5.70 8.65
CA GLU A 213 -14.63 -6.87 7.78
C GLU A 213 -13.32 -6.86 6.99
N ILE A 214 -12.74 -8.03 6.74
CA ILE A 214 -11.63 -8.16 5.80
C ILE A 214 -12.09 -7.69 4.41
N GLY A 215 -11.26 -6.90 3.74
CA GLY A 215 -11.59 -6.16 2.52
C GLY A 215 -12.03 -4.72 2.79
N SER A 216 -12.25 -4.32 4.05
CA SER A 216 -12.59 -2.93 4.38
C SER A 216 -11.43 -2.00 4.06
N LEU A 217 -11.75 -0.87 3.44
CA LEU A 217 -10.79 0.19 3.17
C LEU A 217 -10.62 1.06 4.40
N VAL A 218 -9.37 1.39 4.71
CA VAL A 218 -9.01 2.10 5.94
C VAL A 218 -8.05 3.23 5.63
N SER A 219 -8.19 4.35 6.34
CA SER A 219 -7.18 5.41 6.39
C SER A 219 -6.90 5.76 7.85
N LEU A 220 -5.63 5.71 8.26
CA LEU A 220 -5.14 5.99 9.61
C LEU A 220 -4.20 7.19 9.58
N PRO A 221 -4.55 8.31 10.23
CA PRO A 221 -3.65 9.44 10.34
C PRO A 221 -2.69 9.27 11.53
N ALA A 222 -1.49 9.84 11.38
CA ALA A 222 -0.52 10.10 12.44
C ALA A 222 -0.17 8.89 13.32
N LYS A 223 0.32 7.80 12.71
CA LYS A 223 0.84 6.62 13.41
C LYS A 223 2.36 6.62 13.46
N VAL A 224 2.93 6.07 14.52
CA VAL A 224 4.38 6.04 14.72
C VAL A 224 4.94 4.75 14.12
N VAL A 225 5.93 4.85 13.23
CA VAL A 225 6.66 3.69 12.73
C VAL A 225 7.57 3.14 13.85
N THR A 226 7.38 1.88 14.27
CA THR A 226 8.14 1.27 15.38
C THR A 226 9.12 0.18 14.98
N ALA A 227 8.90 -0.33 13.77
CA ALA A 227 9.75 -1.23 13.04
C ALA A 227 9.69 -0.76 11.59
N GLY A 228 10.83 -0.48 10.98
CA GLY A 228 10.90 0.01 9.60
C GLY A 228 11.00 -1.13 8.59
N THR A 229 11.00 -0.79 7.32
CA THR A 229 11.02 -1.74 6.21
C THR A 229 12.32 -2.55 6.16
N ASN A 230 13.45 -1.94 6.50
CA ASN A 230 14.75 -2.60 6.58
C ASN A 230 14.82 -3.72 7.64
N ASP A 231 13.88 -3.74 8.59
CA ASP A 231 13.84 -4.76 9.65
C ASP A 231 13.13 -6.05 9.18
N PHE A 232 12.22 -5.96 8.19
CA PHE A 232 11.36 -7.07 7.77
C PHE A 232 11.29 -7.33 6.24
N GLY A 233 11.85 -6.45 5.41
CA GLY A 233 11.99 -6.61 3.95
C GLY A 233 10.74 -6.25 3.12
N ASP A 234 9.55 -6.65 3.57
CA ASP A 234 8.27 -6.56 2.84
C ASP A 234 7.16 -5.81 3.60
N ARG A 235 7.47 -5.33 4.81
CA ARG A 235 6.51 -4.76 5.75
C ARG A 235 7.17 -3.84 6.75
N PHE A 236 6.34 -3.07 7.44
CA PHE A 236 6.73 -2.35 8.64
C PHE A 236 5.56 -2.34 9.63
N TYR A 237 5.80 -1.87 10.86
CA TYR A 237 4.75 -1.79 11.88
C TYR A 237 4.55 -0.36 12.35
N ILE A 238 3.29 -0.02 12.54
CA ILE A 238 2.85 1.25 13.10
C ILE A 238 2.13 1.03 14.42
N GLU A 239 2.28 2.01 15.31
CA GLU A 239 1.62 2.03 16.60
C GLU A 239 0.96 3.38 16.88
N GLU A 240 -0.06 3.34 17.72
CA GLU A 240 -0.59 4.56 18.32
C GLU A 240 0.49 5.27 19.15
N PRO A 241 0.54 6.62 19.15
CA PRO A 241 1.48 7.35 20.00
C PRO A 241 1.34 7.02 21.49
N ASP A 242 0.12 6.70 21.95
CA ASP A 242 -0.17 6.27 23.32
C ASP A 242 0.03 4.76 23.55
N ARG A 243 0.32 4.01 22.47
CA ARG A 243 0.66 2.59 22.45
C ARG A 243 -0.50 1.69 22.84
N SER A 244 -1.72 2.14 22.58
CA SER A 244 -2.95 1.40 22.81
C SER A 244 -3.16 0.26 21.80
N ALA A 245 -2.66 0.41 20.56
CA ALA A 245 -2.73 -0.60 19.51
C ALA A 245 -1.59 -0.46 18.49
N GLY A 246 -1.30 -1.56 17.78
CA GLY A 246 -0.38 -1.60 16.66
C GLY A 246 -0.93 -2.45 15.53
N ILE A 247 -0.42 -2.26 14.31
CA ILE A 247 -0.82 -3.05 13.15
C ILE A 247 0.34 -3.14 12.15
N MET A 248 0.33 -4.23 11.39
CA MET A 248 1.24 -4.45 10.28
C MET A 248 0.79 -3.65 9.06
N VAL A 249 1.76 -3.06 8.38
CA VAL A 249 1.58 -2.42 7.07
C VAL A 249 2.41 -3.22 6.08
N TYR A 250 1.77 -3.81 5.07
CA TYR A 250 2.33 -4.91 4.26
C TYR A 250 2.21 -4.66 2.76
N TRP A 251 3.32 -4.74 2.02
CA TRP A 251 3.35 -4.45 0.58
C TRP A 251 3.22 -5.66 -0.34
N GLY A 252 3.27 -6.90 0.18
CA GLY A 252 3.34 -8.11 -0.65
C GLY A 252 4.63 -8.28 -1.47
N SER A 253 5.36 -7.19 -1.70
CA SER A 253 6.59 -7.08 -2.51
C SER A 253 7.53 -6.02 -1.91
N GLU A 254 8.61 -5.65 -2.61
CA GLU A 254 9.58 -4.65 -2.13
C GLU A 254 8.91 -3.31 -1.79
N VAL A 255 9.23 -2.81 -0.59
CA VAL A 255 8.58 -1.62 -0.04
C VAL A 255 9.02 -0.35 -0.76
N ARG A 256 8.04 0.48 -1.15
CA ARG A 256 8.27 1.66 -2.00
C ARG A 256 8.35 3.00 -1.28
N THR A 257 7.99 3.06 0.01
CA THR A 257 8.15 4.29 0.79
C THR A 257 9.26 4.11 1.83
N PRO A 258 10.39 4.84 1.74
CA PRO A 258 11.40 4.80 2.78
C PRO A 258 10.83 5.40 4.06
N THR A 259 10.46 4.54 5.01
CA THR A 259 10.07 4.93 6.36
C THR A 259 11.15 4.53 7.36
N SER A 260 11.37 5.39 8.34
CA SER A 260 12.31 5.19 9.43
C SER A 260 11.57 5.02 10.76
N ILE A 261 12.17 4.28 11.68
CA ILE A 261 11.65 4.18 13.05
C ILE A 261 11.56 5.59 13.66
N GLY A 262 10.38 5.95 14.15
CA GLY A 262 10.08 7.27 14.69
C GLY A 262 9.37 8.21 13.70
N ASP A 263 9.22 7.84 12.43
CA ASP A 263 8.40 8.62 11.50
C ASP A 263 6.94 8.63 11.93
N LEU A 264 6.27 9.76 11.71
CA LEU A 264 4.82 9.87 11.77
C LEU A 264 4.27 9.67 10.37
N VAL A 265 3.40 8.68 10.21
CA VAL A 265 2.85 8.30 8.92
C VAL A 265 1.34 8.40 8.90
N GLU A 266 0.80 8.85 7.78
CA GLU A 266 -0.56 8.58 7.36
C GLU A 266 -0.54 7.33 6.49
N VAL A 267 -1.38 6.36 6.82
CA VAL A 267 -1.44 5.06 6.13
C VAL A 267 -2.86 4.79 5.69
N SER A 268 -3.08 4.66 4.39
CA SER A 268 -4.33 4.16 3.82
C SER A 268 -4.09 2.84 3.10
N GLY A 269 -5.12 2.01 2.97
CA GLY A 269 -5.04 0.74 2.27
C GLY A 269 -6.22 -0.17 2.56
N MET A 270 -6.09 -1.45 2.23
CA MET A 270 -7.14 -2.44 2.46
C MET A 270 -6.81 -3.30 3.67
N LEU A 271 -7.77 -3.49 4.56
CA LEU A 271 -7.65 -4.40 5.68
C LEU A 271 -7.70 -5.85 5.18
N TYR A 272 -6.64 -6.62 5.41
CA TYR A 272 -6.57 -8.00 4.99
C TYR A 272 -5.80 -8.85 6.00
N THR A 273 -5.90 -10.17 5.90
CA THR A 273 -4.96 -11.07 6.60
C THR A 273 -3.79 -11.31 5.69
N ALA A 274 -2.57 -10.96 6.10
CA ALA A 274 -1.44 -11.00 5.18
C ALA A 274 -1.29 -12.40 4.54
N PRO A 275 -1.08 -12.46 3.22
CA PRO A 275 -1.07 -13.70 2.45
C PRO A 275 0.03 -14.65 2.94
N PRO A 276 -0.11 -15.96 2.69
CA PRO A 276 0.92 -16.94 3.03
C PRO A 276 2.22 -16.86 2.19
N SER A 277 2.46 -15.79 1.43
CA SER A 277 3.65 -15.68 0.58
C SER A 277 4.91 -15.56 1.45
N ASP A 278 5.60 -16.70 1.54
CA ASP A 278 6.93 -16.99 2.08
C ASP A 278 7.13 -17.23 3.57
N HIS A 279 6.28 -16.76 4.48
CA HIS A 279 6.24 -17.29 5.85
C HIS A 279 4.89 -16.97 6.48
N PRO A 280 4.21 -17.93 7.11
CA PRO A 280 2.76 -17.96 7.09
C PRO A 280 2.17 -17.06 8.17
N ASP A 281 1.83 -15.81 7.87
CA ASP A 281 1.38 -14.91 8.93
C ASP A 281 0.04 -14.28 8.54
N GLY A 282 -1.04 -15.04 8.73
CA GLY A 282 -2.45 -14.57 8.72
C GLY A 282 -2.78 -13.58 9.85
N GLU A 283 -1.81 -12.72 10.16
CA GLU A 283 -1.91 -11.52 10.97
C GLU A 283 -2.69 -10.46 10.21
N LEU A 284 -3.46 -9.65 10.96
CA LEU A 284 -4.20 -8.55 10.38
C LEU A 284 -3.23 -7.46 9.91
N ALA A 285 -3.41 -7.01 8.68
CA ALA A 285 -2.53 -6.06 8.03
C ALA A 285 -3.33 -5.03 7.22
N ILE A 286 -2.73 -3.87 7.03
CA ILE A 286 -3.10 -2.97 5.94
C ILE A 286 -2.24 -3.37 4.74
N ILE A 287 -2.88 -3.93 3.72
CA ILE A 287 -2.24 -4.34 2.48
C ILE A 287 -2.43 -3.28 1.39
N ASN A 288 -1.54 -3.34 0.40
CA ASN A 288 -1.42 -2.34 -0.65
C ASN A 288 -1.36 -0.91 -0.09
N PRO A 289 -0.58 -0.66 0.96
CA PRO A 289 -0.66 0.59 1.68
C PRO A 289 -0.14 1.76 0.84
N ARG A 290 -0.84 2.91 0.90
CA ARG A 290 -0.23 4.21 0.66
C ARG A 290 0.25 4.79 1.96
N VAL A 291 1.48 5.29 1.94
CA VAL A 291 2.14 5.82 3.12
C VAL A 291 2.70 7.18 2.81
N THR A 292 2.26 8.17 3.59
CA THR A 292 2.79 9.53 3.56
C THR A 292 3.47 9.80 4.88
N VAL A 293 4.76 10.15 4.82
CA VAL A 293 5.48 10.64 6.01
C VAL A 293 5.04 12.08 6.27
N THR A 294 4.35 12.29 7.38
CA THR A 294 3.78 13.59 7.78
C THR A 294 4.66 14.33 8.80
N GLY A 295 5.69 13.68 9.31
CA GLY A 295 6.66 14.27 10.23
C GLY A 295 7.50 13.21 10.93
N THR A 296 8.18 13.60 12.00
CA THR A 296 8.99 12.70 12.83
C THR A 296 8.70 12.93 14.31
N THR A 297 8.83 11.87 15.09
CA THR A 297 8.73 11.89 16.56
C THR A 297 9.89 11.10 17.16
N ASN A 298 10.05 11.18 18.49
CA ASN A 298 10.96 10.29 19.17
C ASN A 298 10.43 8.85 19.08
N PRO A 299 11.26 7.88 18.68
CA PRO A 299 10.88 6.47 18.71
C PRO A 299 10.31 6.07 20.07
N ILE A 300 9.18 5.38 20.07
CA ILE A 300 8.59 4.90 21.31
C ILE A 300 9.41 3.76 21.91
N ARG A 301 9.44 3.72 23.25
CA ARG A 301 10.16 2.68 23.99
C ARG A 301 9.35 1.38 24.00
N PRO A 302 10.02 0.21 24.01
CA PRO A 302 9.31 -1.06 24.06
C PRO A 302 8.50 -1.25 25.36
N LEU A 303 7.40 -2.00 25.26
CA LEU A 303 6.45 -2.25 26.35
C LEU A 303 6.93 -3.48 27.12
N GLY A 304 7.23 -3.33 28.41
CA GLY A 304 7.52 -4.49 29.25
C GLY A 304 6.31 -5.42 29.28
N MET A 305 6.47 -6.65 28.82
CA MET A 305 5.34 -7.58 28.69
C MET A 305 5.74 -8.98 29.14
N ALA A 306 4.85 -9.65 29.88
CA ALA A 306 5.03 -11.05 30.21
C ALA A 306 4.83 -11.92 28.97
N ASN A 307 5.64 -12.97 28.80
CA ASN A 307 5.58 -13.88 27.65
C ASN A 307 4.16 -14.41 27.38
N VAL A 308 3.42 -14.77 28.44
CA VAL A 308 2.04 -15.28 28.33
C VAL A 308 1.05 -14.30 27.71
N ASN A 309 1.34 -13.00 27.79
CA ASN A 309 0.44 -11.96 27.30
C ASN A 309 0.68 -11.63 25.83
N ILE A 310 1.82 -12.00 25.25
CA ILE A 310 2.20 -11.63 23.87
C ILE A 310 1.30 -12.32 22.85
N GLY A 311 0.98 -11.62 21.76
CA GLY A 311 0.10 -12.09 20.68
C GLY A 311 -1.40 -12.11 21.02
N GLY A 312 -1.78 -11.78 22.26
CA GLY A 312 -3.14 -11.90 22.77
C GLY A 312 -3.56 -13.35 23.03
N ARG A 313 -4.63 -13.55 23.80
CA ARG A 313 -5.17 -14.89 24.09
C ARG A 313 -6.17 -15.31 23.01
N LEU A 314 -6.15 -16.59 22.61
CA LEU A 314 -7.35 -17.26 22.08
C LEU A 314 -8.45 -17.09 23.15
N ASN A 315 -9.39 -16.15 22.94
CA ASN A 315 -10.40 -15.65 23.88
C ASN A 315 -10.07 -14.38 24.70
N GLY A 316 -9.23 -13.49 24.16
CA GLY A 316 -9.24 -12.05 24.47
C GLY A 316 -8.49 -11.62 25.73
N PHE A 317 -7.52 -10.71 25.55
CA PHE A 317 -7.27 -9.56 26.43
C PHE A 317 -6.59 -8.46 25.61
N ARG A 318 -6.97 -7.22 25.94
CA ARG A 318 -6.88 -5.98 25.15
C ARG A 318 -5.69 -5.12 25.56
N GLY A 319 -5.27 -4.22 24.68
CA GLY A 319 -4.34 -3.11 25.00
C GLY A 319 -4.79 -2.29 26.23
N VAL A 320 -3.85 -1.55 26.82
CA VAL A 320 -3.95 -1.00 28.19
C VAL A 320 -4.94 0.19 28.27
N THR A 321 -6.03 0.00 29.05
CA THR A 321 -7.04 0.94 29.64
C THR A 321 -8.18 1.51 28.77
N ASN A 322 -9.44 1.31 29.22
CA ASN A 322 -10.75 1.81 28.71
C ASN A 322 -11.29 1.19 27.40
N GLY A 323 -11.39 -0.13 27.38
CA GLY A 323 -11.62 -0.89 26.15
C GLY A 323 -13.03 -0.89 25.57
N ILE A 324 -13.05 -0.92 24.23
CA ILE A 324 -13.74 -1.85 23.33
C ILE A 324 -12.69 -2.20 22.24
N GLY A 325 -12.62 -3.43 21.72
CA GLY A 325 -11.65 -3.80 20.66
C GLY A 325 -10.54 -4.76 21.11
N LEU A 326 -9.27 -4.62 20.71
CA LEU A 326 -8.48 -5.77 20.21
C LEU A 326 -7.04 -5.98 20.77
N THR A 327 -6.27 -6.87 20.13
CA THR A 327 -5.05 -7.58 20.58
C THR A 327 -3.81 -6.68 20.74
N ASN A 328 -2.77 -7.14 21.45
CA ASN A 328 -1.46 -6.46 21.52
C ASN A 328 -0.50 -6.85 20.38
N THR A 329 -1.07 -7.35 19.30
CA THR A 329 -0.37 -7.62 18.04
C THR A 329 0.07 -6.29 17.43
N GLY A 330 1.21 -6.27 16.74
CA GLY A 330 1.81 -5.06 16.15
C GLY A 330 2.51 -4.13 17.13
N LEU A 331 2.46 -4.38 18.45
CA LEU A 331 3.14 -3.54 19.44
C LEU A 331 4.62 -3.93 19.63
N LEU A 332 5.48 -2.93 19.80
CA LEU A 332 6.87 -3.05 20.18
C LEU A 332 6.95 -3.38 21.68
N VAL A 333 7.37 -4.61 21.97
CA VAL A 333 7.44 -5.16 23.32
C VAL A 333 8.87 -5.51 23.70
N LYS A 334 9.11 -5.59 25.01
CA LYS A 334 10.30 -6.18 25.60
C LYS A 334 9.87 -7.24 26.58
N THR A 335 10.41 -8.43 26.39
CA THR A 335 10.16 -9.58 27.25
C THR A 335 11.47 -10.29 27.58
N TRP A 336 11.42 -11.29 28.45
CA TRP A 336 12.58 -12.10 28.83
C TRP A 336 12.13 -13.51 29.21
N GLY A 337 13.06 -14.45 29.14
CA GLY A 337 12.78 -15.83 29.50
C GLY A 337 13.98 -16.73 29.29
N LYS A 338 13.88 -17.96 29.78
CA LYS A 338 14.91 -18.98 29.60
C LYS A 338 14.68 -19.68 28.26
N VAL A 339 15.72 -19.84 27.45
CA VAL A 339 15.61 -20.52 26.16
C VAL A 339 15.29 -22.00 26.36
N THR A 340 14.15 -22.47 25.85
CA THR A 340 13.67 -23.85 25.99
C THR A 340 14.08 -24.74 24.81
N GLY A 341 14.18 -24.16 23.61
CA GLY A 341 14.60 -24.81 22.38
C GLY A 341 15.13 -23.83 21.33
N VAL A 342 15.99 -24.31 20.42
CA VAL A 342 16.59 -23.50 19.34
C VAL A 342 16.40 -24.24 18.02
N GLY A 343 15.74 -23.57 17.07
CA GLY A 343 15.52 -24.03 15.70
C GLY A 343 16.52 -23.43 14.71
N TRP A 344 16.18 -23.49 13.42
CA TRP A 344 17.03 -22.97 12.35
C TRP A 344 17.00 -21.44 12.25
N ASP A 345 15.82 -20.85 12.36
CA ASP A 345 15.54 -19.42 12.19
C ASP A 345 14.70 -18.83 13.34
N TYR A 346 14.51 -19.61 14.40
CA TYR A 346 13.77 -19.25 15.60
C TYR A 346 14.34 -19.92 16.85
N PHE A 347 13.91 -19.47 18.03
CA PHE A 347 14.08 -20.18 19.30
C PHE A 347 12.86 -19.93 20.19
N TYR A 348 12.69 -20.71 21.25
CA TYR A 348 11.59 -20.54 22.21
C TYR A 348 12.12 -20.06 23.55
N ILE A 349 11.35 -19.19 24.22
CA ILE A 349 11.59 -18.81 25.60
C ILE A 349 10.44 -19.26 26.48
N ASP A 350 10.76 -19.76 27.67
CA ASP A 350 9.79 -20.20 28.66
C ASP A 350 8.83 -19.07 28.99
N ASP A 351 7.53 -19.29 28.76
CA ASP A 351 6.49 -18.31 29.08
C ASP A 351 5.88 -18.51 30.46
N GLY A 352 6.24 -19.57 31.19
CA GLY A 352 5.70 -19.89 32.51
C GLY A 352 4.23 -20.36 32.49
N SER A 353 3.63 -20.57 31.32
CA SER A 353 2.22 -20.96 31.21
C SER A 353 2.01 -22.47 31.28
N ALA A 354 3.05 -23.28 31.01
CA ALA A 354 2.94 -24.73 30.78
C ALA A 354 1.87 -25.11 29.74
N LEU A 355 1.43 -24.16 28.90
CA LEU A 355 0.47 -24.37 27.84
C LEU A 355 1.20 -24.87 26.59
N ASP A 356 0.78 -26.03 26.11
CA ASP A 356 0.99 -26.45 24.73
C ASP A 356 0.13 -25.53 23.84
N ASP A 357 0.75 -24.58 23.16
CA ASP A 357 0.08 -23.68 22.21
C ASP A 357 -0.09 -24.31 20.81
N GLY A 358 -0.01 -25.64 20.73
CA GLY A 358 -0.14 -26.42 19.50
C GLY A 358 1.15 -26.49 18.68
N SER A 359 2.21 -25.78 19.09
CA SER A 359 3.49 -25.73 18.37
C SER A 359 4.45 -26.89 18.70
N GLY A 360 4.12 -27.74 19.68
CA GLY A 360 4.94 -28.88 20.10
C GLY A 360 6.21 -28.50 20.88
N LEU A 361 6.40 -27.22 21.23
CA LEU A 361 7.47 -26.72 22.10
C LEU A 361 6.92 -25.72 23.11
N ASP A 362 7.18 -25.96 24.40
CA ASP A 362 6.73 -25.08 25.49
C ASP A 362 7.37 -23.68 25.38
N GLY A 363 6.54 -22.64 25.22
CA GLY A 363 6.93 -21.24 25.41
C GLY A 363 6.57 -20.29 24.27
N LEU A 364 7.13 -19.09 24.31
CA LEU A 364 6.94 -18.04 23.31
C LEU A 364 8.00 -18.17 22.19
N LYS A 365 7.55 -18.24 20.94
CA LYS A 365 8.42 -18.29 19.77
C LYS A 365 9.06 -16.93 19.51
N ILE A 366 10.38 -16.91 19.37
CA ILE A 366 11.15 -15.76 18.91
C ILE A 366 11.64 -16.05 17.49
N TYR A 367 11.05 -15.39 16.50
CA TYR A 367 11.39 -15.59 15.09
C TYR A 367 12.42 -14.54 14.65
N VAL A 368 13.58 -14.98 14.17
CA VAL A 368 14.71 -14.09 13.86
C VAL A 368 15.16 -14.15 12.41
N GLY A 369 14.53 -15.00 11.58
CA GLY A 369 14.78 -15.14 10.14
C GLY A 369 16.15 -15.75 9.77
N LYS A 370 16.96 -16.14 10.76
CA LYS A 370 18.31 -16.70 10.58
C LYS A 370 18.76 -17.50 11.80
N LYS A 371 19.89 -18.19 11.70
CA LYS A 371 20.43 -18.97 12.83
C LYS A 371 20.61 -18.13 14.11
N PRO A 372 19.89 -18.43 15.20
CA PRO A 372 20.05 -17.71 16.46
C PRO A 372 21.44 -17.94 17.08
N SER A 373 21.99 -16.91 17.73
CA SER A 373 23.25 -16.99 18.48
C SER A 373 23.08 -17.54 19.90
N VAL A 374 21.84 -17.69 20.37
CA VAL A 374 21.50 -18.16 21.72
C VAL A 374 21.62 -19.67 21.83
N LYS A 375 21.79 -20.16 23.06
CA LYS A 375 21.83 -21.58 23.39
C LYS A 375 20.66 -21.96 24.28
N ARG A 376 20.30 -23.24 24.25
CA ARG A 376 19.34 -23.80 25.21
C ARG A 376 19.80 -23.48 26.64
N TYR A 377 18.86 -23.03 27.46
CA TYR A 377 19.03 -22.58 28.84
C TYR A 377 19.68 -21.20 29.06
N ASP A 378 20.07 -20.48 28.01
CA ASP A 378 20.42 -19.08 28.14
C ASP A 378 19.21 -18.31 28.71
N LEU A 379 19.45 -17.37 29.63
CA LEU A 379 18.45 -16.39 30.00
C LEU A 379 18.58 -15.23 29.03
N VAL A 380 17.50 -14.85 28.36
CA VAL A 380 17.53 -13.79 27.35
C VAL A 380 16.49 -12.73 27.62
N ALA A 381 16.81 -11.48 27.26
CA ALA A 381 15.84 -10.42 27.06
C ALA A 381 15.70 -10.16 25.56
N VAL A 382 14.46 -10.03 25.08
CA VAL A 382 14.14 -9.84 23.68
C VAL A 382 13.30 -8.58 23.54
N THR A 383 13.71 -7.68 22.67
CA THR A 383 12.89 -6.56 22.17
C THR A 383 12.39 -6.93 20.78
N GLY A 384 11.14 -6.66 20.46
CA GLY A 384 10.59 -7.00 19.15
C GLY A 384 9.11 -6.71 19.04
N ILE A 385 8.56 -7.01 17.87
CA ILE A 385 7.14 -6.83 17.60
C ILE A 385 6.36 -8.04 18.11
N SER A 386 5.34 -7.80 18.93
CA SER A 386 4.35 -8.78 19.36
C SER A 386 3.46 -9.15 18.18
N ALA A 387 3.38 -10.44 17.87
CA ALA A 387 2.92 -10.93 16.59
C ALA A 387 2.15 -12.24 16.70
N ILE A 388 1.42 -12.58 15.63
CA ILE A 388 0.83 -13.92 15.45
C ILE A 388 1.34 -14.51 14.15
N GLN A 389 1.55 -15.82 14.17
CA GLN A 389 1.85 -16.65 13.01
C GLN A 389 0.75 -17.71 12.85
N VAL A 390 0.35 -18.02 11.62
CA VAL A 390 -0.63 -19.08 11.34
C VAL A 390 0.11 -20.26 10.73
N THR A 391 0.04 -21.46 11.29
CA THR A 391 0.71 -22.63 10.71
C THR A 391 0.02 -23.07 9.41
N PRO A 392 0.67 -23.92 8.58
CA PRO A 392 0.00 -24.56 7.44
C PRO A 392 -1.24 -25.39 7.83
N THR A 393 -1.33 -25.82 9.09
CA THR A 393 -2.49 -26.51 9.67
C THR A 393 -3.58 -25.56 10.17
N GLY A 394 -3.37 -24.24 10.09
CA GLY A 394 -4.31 -23.20 10.51
C GLY A 394 -4.21 -22.80 11.98
N GLU A 395 -3.22 -23.31 12.71
CA GLU A 395 -3.04 -23.02 14.14
C GLU A 395 -2.36 -21.66 14.33
N ARG A 396 -2.84 -20.87 15.30
CA ARG A 396 -2.25 -19.56 15.61
C ARG A 396 -1.19 -19.70 16.69
N ILE A 397 0.05 -19.35 16.37
CA ILE A 397 1.20 -19.35 17.26
C ILE A 397 1.55 -17.91 17.64
N ARG A 398 1.89 -17.69 18.92
CA ARG A 398 2.38 -16.39 19.41
C ARG A 398 3.84 -16.22 19.05
N VAL A 399 4.18 -15.07 18.47
CA VAL A 399 5.54 -14.79 18.01
C VAL A 399 6.00 -13.43 18.54
N VAL A 400 7.29 -13.31 18.84
CA VAL A 400 7.98 -12.03 18.85
C VAL A 400 8.94 -12.00 17.68
N ARG A 401 8.89 -10.94 16.89
CA ARG A 401 9.84 -10.71 15.79
C ARG A 401 10.82 -9.60 16.17
N PRO A 402 12.06 -9.91 16.58
CA PRO A 402 13.08 -8.89 16.82
C PRO A 402 13.42 -8.18 15.53
N ARG A 403 13.64 -6.87 15.59
CA ARG A 403 13.94 -6.05 14.39
C ARG A 403 15.36 -6.29 13.88
N GLN A 404 16.26 -6.55 14.82
CA GLN A 404 17.67 -6.77 14.55
C GLN A 404 18.32 -7.67 15.60
N SER A 405 19.50 -8.20 15.31
CA SER A 405 20.20 -9.12 16.22
C SER A 405 20.55 -8.52 17.58
N SER A 406 20.78 -7.21 17.65
CA SER A 406 21.05 -6.50 18.91
C SER A 406 19.82 -6.38 19.82
N ASP A 407 18.61 -6.63 19.31
CA ASP A 407 17.39 -6.66 20.13
C ASP A 407 17.30 -7.94 21.00
N ILE A 408 18.20 -8.91 20.80
CA ILE A 408 18.30 -10.14 21.59
C ILE A 408 19.54 -10.03 22.49
N MET A 409 19.33 -10.02 23.81
CA MET A 409 20.39 -9.91 24.80
C MET A 409 20.46 -11.16 25.65
N VAL A 410 21.60 -11.86 25.66
CA VAL A 410 21.87 -12.92 26.65
C VAL A 410 22.23 -12.25 27.98
N LEU A 411 21.43 -12.53 29.01
CA LEU A 411 21.61 -12.04 30.36
C LEU A 411 22.67 -12.90 31.08
N LYS A 412 23.55 -12.25 31.84
CA LYS A 412 24.64 -12.90 32.58
C LYS A 412 24.24 -13.26 33.99
#